data_AF-A0A958IMW4-F1
#
_entry.id   AF-A0A958IMW4-F1
#
_cell.length_a   1.000
_cell.length_b   1.000
_cell.length_c   1.000
_cell.angle_alpha   90.00
_cell.angle_beta   90.00
_cell.angle_gamma   90.00
#
_symmetry.space_group_name_H-M   'P 1'
#
loop_
_entity.id
_entity.type
_entity.pdbx_description
1 polymer ?
#
loop_
_entity_poly.entity_id
_entity_poly.type
_entity_poly.pdbx_seq_one_letter_code
_entity_poly.pdbx_strand_id
1 'polypeptide(L)'
;KNRGGRVTVGSDSGFIYQLYGFGTIQELELLREAGFHPLEVLRSATLNGAQVLRADGRIGSIEAGKLADLVVLEENPLANLKVLYGTGHIRLDDEGRLRRVGGVKLTIKDGIVYDARALLSNVRAMVEQAKRERGIETLAQP
;
A
#
# COMPACT_ATOMS: atom_id res chain seq x y z
N LYS A 1 14.14 11.35 13.40
CA LYS A 1 13.08 12.27 13.86
C LYS A 1 13.58 13.27 14.91
N ASN A 2 13.73 12.89 16.19
CA ASN A 2 13.97 13.86 17.30
C ASN A 2 15.32 14.59 17.27
N ARG A 3 16.24 14.20 16.38
CA ARG A 3 17.52 14.87 16.14
C ARG A 3 17.59 15.60 14.78
N GLY A 4 16.45 15.86 14.14
CA GLY A 4 16.36 16.62 12.88
C GLY A 4 16.65 15.84 11.59
N GLY A 5 17.05 14.56 11.69
CA GLY A 5 17.28 13.72 10.51
C GLY A 5 15.99 13.44 9.72
N ARG A 6 16.06 13.58 8.38
CA ARG A 6 15.01 13.20 7.44
C ARG A 6 14.94 11.67 7.35
N VAL A 7 13.73 11.13 7.44
CA VAL A 7 13.46 9.69 7.36
C VAL A 7 12.53 9.44 6.18
N THR A 8 12.81 8.36 5.45
CA THR A 8 12.05 7.88 4.30
C THR A 8 11.62 6.45 4.54
N VAL A 9 10.66 5.98 3.74
CA VAL A 9 10.19 4.59 3.78
C VAL A 9 10.91 3.78 2.71
N GLY A 10 11.35 2.59 3.07
CA GLY A 10 11.90 1.62 2.14
C GLY A 10 11.86 0.24 2.78
N SER A 11 11.25 -0.73 2.11
CA SER A 11 11.08 -2.08 2.69
C SER A 11 12.18 -3.07 2.30
N ASP A 12 13.12 -2.66 1.45
CA ASP A 12 14.09 -3.57 0.82
C ASP A 12 13.42 -4.77 0.12
N SER A 13 12.31 -4.48 -0.59
CA SER A 13 11.52 -5.49 -1.31
C SER A 13 12.40 -6.29 -2.28
N GLY A 14 12.29 -7.62 -2.23
CA GLY A 14 13.15 -8.52 -3.00
C GLY A 14 14.31 -9.14 -2.20
N PHE A 15 14.55 -8.66 -0.97
CA PHE A 15 15.37 -9.41 0.00
C PHE A 15 14.65 -10.70 0.42
N ILE A 16 15.38 -11.65 1.02
CA ILE A 16 14.88 -13.02 1.27
C ILE A 16 13.53 -12.98 2.03
N TYR A 17 12.48 -13.52 1.40
CA TYR A 17 11.10 -13.58 1.90
C TYR A 17 10.32 -12.25 1.97
N GLN A 18 10.84 -11.13 1.44
CA GLN A 18 10.14 -9.85 1.36
C GLN A 18 9.31 -9.73 0.07
N LEU A 19 7.98 -9.84 0.20
CA LEU A 19 7.05 -9.69 -0.92
C LEU A 19 6.79 -8.21 -1.26
N TYR A 20 6.88 -7.87 -2.55
CA TYR A 20 6.62 -6.54 -3.07
C TYR A 20 5.24 -5.99 -2.65
N GLY A 21 5.20 -4.69 -2.36
CA GLY A 21 3.97 -3.96 -1.99
C GLY A 21 3.57 -4.14 -0.53
N PHE A 22 3.44 -5.38 -0.05
CA PHE A 22 3.03 -5.66 1.34
C PHE A 22 4.06 -5.16 2.36
N GLY A 23 5.35 -5.40 2.09
CA GLY A 23 6.44 -4.94 2.96
C GLY A 23 6.49 -3.41 3.09
N THR A 24 6.10 -2.67 2.04
CA THR A 24 6.07 -1.20 2.10
C THR A 24 5.04 -0.69 3.10
N ILE A 25 3.85 -1.28 3.14
CA ILE A 25 2.81 -0.88 4.11
C ILE A 25 3.22 -1.30 5.53
N GLN A 26 3.81 -2.48 5.68
CA GLN A 26 4.35 -2.93 6.96
C GLN A 26 5.40 -1.95 7.49
N GLU A 27 6.28 -1.42 6.64
CA GLU A 27 7.28 -0.42 7.04
C GLU A 27 6.62 0.87 7.56
N LEU A 28 5.47 1.28 7.01
CA LEU A 28 4.70 2.42 7.53
C LEU A 28 4.20 2.15 8.95
N GLU A 29 3.74 0.93 9.22
CA GLU A 29 3.32 0.50 10.55
C GLU A 29 4.50 0.49 11.52
N LEU A 30 5.67 -0.01 11.10
CA LEU A 30 6.90 -0.01 11.91
C LEU A 30 7.37 1.41 12.24
N LEU A 31 7.27 2.37 11.30
CA LEU A 31 7.56 3.78 11.62
C LEU A 31 6.58 4.34 12.67
N ARG A 32 5.29 4.00 12.57
CA ARG A 32 4.30 4.37 13.59
C ARG A 32 4.67 3.78 14.95
N GLU A 33 5.01 2.49 15.00
CA GLU A 33 5.47 1.81 16.22
C GLU A 33 6.75 2.44 16.79
N ALA A 34 7.65 2.92 15.92
CA ALA A 34 8.85 3.66 16.30
C ALA A 34 8.56 5.10 16.81
N GLY A 35 7.30 5.49 16.96
CA GLY A 35 6.88 6.77 17.56
C GLY A 35 6.69 7.91 16.57
N PHE A 36 6.54 7.62 15.28
CA PHE A 36 6.15 8.62 14.29
C PHE A 36 4.65 8.89 14.37
N HIS A 37 4.27 10.16 14.30
CA HIS A 37 2.88 10.54 14.11
C HIS A 37 2.41 10.04 12.73
N PRO A 38 1.16 9.57 12.53
CA PRO A 38 0.71 9.05 11.24
C PRO A 38 0.95 10.00 10.06
N LEU A 39 0.84 11.31 10.29
CA LEU A 39 1.17 12.33 9.28
C LEU A 39 2.66 12.33 8.90
N GLU A 40 3.57 12.13 9.86
CA GLU A 40 5.01 12.02 9.61
C GLU A 40 5.33 10.74 8.84
N VAL A 41 4.62 9.64 9.12
CA VAL A 41 4.74 8.38 8.37
C VAL A 41 4.37 8.60 6.90
N LEU A 42 3.21 9.19 6.62
CA LEU A 42 2.79 9.49 5.25
C LEU A 42 3.73 10.46 4.54
N ARG A 43 4.24 11.47 5.25
CA ARG A 43 5.26 12.39 4.70
C ARG A 43 6.57 11.68 4.38
N SER A 44 6.96 10.72 5.21
CA SER A 44 8.14 9.88 5.00
C SER A 44 7.99 8.99 3.75
N ALA A 45 6.77 8.49 3.52
CA ALA A 45 6.41 7.67 2.36
C ALA A 45 6.28 8.45 1.04
N THR A 46 6.00 9.75 1.11
CA THR A 46 5.70 10.58 -0.07
C THR A 46 6.77 11.66 -0.29
N LEU A 47 6.59 12.84 0.32
CA LEU A 47 7.42 14.01 0.06
C LEU A 47 8.89 13.80 0.42
N ASN A 48 9.20 13.19 1.57
CA ASN A 48 10.60 12.98 1.96
C ASN A 48 11.32 12.05 0.99
N GLY A 49 10.64 10.99 0.52
CA GLY A 49 11.17 10.08 -0.49
C GLY A 49 11.46 10.81 -1.80
N ALA A 50 10.50 11.63 -2.27
CA ALA A 50 10.67 12.46 -3.46
C ALA A 50 11.86 13.43 -3.32
N GLN A 51 12.03 14.07 -2.16
CA GLN A 51 13.16 14.98 -1.90
C GLN A 51 14.51 14.26 -1.92
N VAL A 52 14.60 13.08 -1.30
CA VAL A 52 15.84 12.28 -1.30
C VAL A 52 16.21 11.86 -2.72
N LEU A 53 15.21 11.54 -3.55
CA LEU A 53 15.39 11.20 -4.97
C LEU A 53 15.53 12.42 -5.89
N ARG A 54 15.51 13.65 -5.35
CA ARG A 54 15.51 14.92 -6.12
C ARG A 54 14.39 14.98 -7.18
N ALA A 55 13.24 14.41 -6.84
CA ALA A 55 12.07 14.30 -7.69
C ALA A 55 10.86 15.09 -7.13
N ASP A 56 11.05 15.86 -6.05
CA ASP A 56 10.02 16.64 -5.37
C ASP A 56 9.43 17.78 -6.21
N GLY A 57 10.12 18.19 -7.28
CA GLY A 57 9.54 19.08 -8.31
C GLY A 57 8.52 18.39 -9.23
N ARG A 58 8.45 17.05 -9.22
CA ARG A 58 7.56 16.25 -10.10
C ARG A 58 6.56 15.39 -9.35
N ILE A 59 6.91 14.86 -8.17
CA ILE A 59 6.10 13.90 -7.40
C ILE A 59 6.22 14.16 -5.88
N GLY A 60 5.46 13.42 -5.08
CA GLY A 60 5.57 13.40 -3.61
C GLY A 60 4.61 14.34 -2.87
N SER A 61 3.85 15.17 -3.58
CA SER A 61 2.77 16.00 -3.03
C SER A 61 1.75 16.34 -4.10
N ILE A 62 0.56 16.78 -3.67
CA ILE A 62 -0.54 17.18 -4.54
C ILE A 62 -0.45 18.69 -4.76
N GLU A 63 0.19 19.09 -5.86
CA GLU A 63 0.38 20.49 -6.24
C GLU A 63 0.26 20.63 -7.77
N ALA A 64 -0.25 21.77 -8.24
CA ALA A 64 -0.35 22.03 -9.67
C ALA A 64 1.03 21.99 -10.35
N GLY A 65 1.10 21.38 -11.54
CA GLY A 65 2.35 21.21 -12.29
C GLY A 65 3.12 19.92 -11.98
N LYS A 66 2.74 19.16 -10.94
CA LYS A 66 3.31 17.83 -10.65
C LYS A 66 2.57 16.73 -11.43
N LEU A 67 3.21 15.57 -11.56
CA LEU A 67 2.62 14.37 -12.14
C LEU A 67 1.44 13.90 -11.27
N ALA A 68 0.41 13.39 -11.93
CA ALA A 68 -0.78 12.84 -11.26
C ALA A 68 -0.50 11.42 -10.74
N ASP A 69 0.37 11.34 -9.73
CA ASP A 69 0.71 10.11 -9.00
C ASP A 69 -0.05 10.08 -7.67
N LEU A 70 -1.16 9.33 -7.63
CA LEU A 70 -2.12 9.36 -6.54
C LEU A 70 -2.52 7.95 -6.10
N VAL A 71 -2.79 7.80 -4.81
CA VAL A 71 -3.43 6.62 -4.23
C VAL A 71 -4.75 7.06 -3.62
N VAL A 72 -5.85 6.45 -4.06
CA VAL A 72 -7.21 6.79 -3.62
C VAL A 72 -7.72 5.70 -2.69
N LEU A 73 -8.23 6.10 -1.52
CA LEU A 73 -8.71 5.23 -0.46
C LEU A 73 -10.17 5.56 -0.13
N GLU A 74 -10.90 4.59 0.40
CA GLU A 74 -12.26 4.80 0.92
C GLU A 74 -12.29 5.12 2.42
N GLU A 75 -11.16 4.94 3.11
CA GLU A 75 -11.00 5.18 4.54
C GLU A 75 -9.79 6.07 4.82
N ASN A 76 -9.82 6.75 5.97
CA ASN A 76 -8.75 7.66 6.37
C ASN A 76 -7.50 6.89 6.84
N PRO A 77 -6.35 6.97 6.13
CA PRO A 77 -5.13 6.25 6.52
C PRO A 77 -4.48 6.80 7.79
N LEU A 78 -4.80 8.03 8.20
CA LEU A 78 -4.30 8.60 9.46
C LEU A 78 -4.91 7.91 10.68
N ALA A 79 -6.13 7.39 10.56
CA ALA A 79 -6.77 6.61 11.62
C ALA A 79 -6.17 5.19 11.68
N ASN A 80 -6.02 4.55 10.52
CA ASN A 80 -5.47 3.20 10.42
C ASN A 80 -4.66 3.03 9.13
N LEU A 81 -3.34 2.84 9.25
CA LEU A 81 -2.44 2.65 8.10
C LEU A 81 -2.73 1.36 7.33
N LYS A 82 -3.35 0.35 7.97
CA LYS A 82 -3.66 -0.94 7.33
C LYS A 82 -4.65 -0.82 6.17
N VAL A 83 -5.39 0.29 6.06
CA VAL A 83 -6.28 0.54 4.91
C VAL A 83 -5.50 0.78 3.62
N LEU A 84 -4.17 1.00 3.69
CA LEU A 84 -3.29 1.12 2.52
C LEU A 84 -2.94 -0.22 1.87
N TYR A 85 -3.21 -1.35 2.53
CA TYR A 85 -3.03 -2.66 1.89
C TYR A 85 -3.97 -2.78 0.69
N GLY A 86 -3.46 -3.12 -0.49
CA GLY A 86 -4.29 -3.28 -1.69
C GLY A 86 -5.42 -4.29 -1.53
N THR A 87 -5.24 -5.30 -0.68
CA THR A 87 -6.26 -6.31 -0.35
C THR A 87 -7.21 -5.89 0.77
N GLY A 88 -7.06 -4.70 1.34
CA GLY A 88 -7.80 -4.23 2.51
C GLY A 88 -7.38 -4.89 3.82
N HIS A 89 -8.04 -4.49 4.91
CA HIS A 89 -7.75 -4.91 6.27
C HIS A 89 -8.94 -5.63 6.90
N ILE A 90 -8.71 -6.69 7.68
CA ILE A 90 -9.77 -7.40 8.40
C ILE A 90 -10.00 -6.72 9.75
N ARG A 91 -11.25 -6.33 10.05
CA ARG A 91 -11.70 -5.86 11.36
C ARG A 91 -13.01 -6.51 11.77
N LEU A 92 -13.33 -6.45 13.06
CA LEU A 92 -14.66 -6.81 13.56
C LEU A 92 -15.64 -5.67 13.29
N ASP A 93 -16.86 -5.99 12.88
CA ASP A 93 -17.99 -5.06 12.87
C ASP A 93 -18.63 -4.94 14.26
N ASP A 94 -19.62 -4.06 14.39
CA ASP A 94 -20.32 -3.79 15.66
C ASP A 94 -21.07 -5.03 16.19
N GLU A 95 -21.34 -6.02 15.32
CA GLU A 95 -21.93 -7.31 15.67
C GLU A 95 -20.88 -8.40 15.94
N GLY A 96 -19.59 -8.06 16.00
CA GLY A 96 -18.51 -9.00 16.27
C GLY A 96 -18.16 -9.94 15.12
N ARG A 97 -18.54 -9.62 13.88
CA ARG A 97 -18.24 -10.42 12.69
C ARG A 97 -17.02 -9.88 11.97
N LEU A 98 -16.17 -10.78 11.48
CA LEU A 98 -15.01 -10.39 10.68
C LEU A 98 -15.45 -9.83 9.33
N ARG A 99 -15.05 -8.60 9.02
CA ARG A 99 -15.22 -7.95 7.73
C ARG A 99 -13.92 -7.41 7.20
N ARG A 100 -13.74 -7.51 5.88
CA ARG A 100 -12.63 -6.87 5.17
C ARG A 100 -13.08 -5.48 4.74
N VAL A 101 -12.29 -4.48 5.12
CA VAL A 101 -12.59 -3.06 4.93
C VAL A 101 -11.40 -2.34 4.28
N GLY A 102 -11.67 -1.17 3.71
CA GLY A 102 -10.68 -0.30 3.11
C GLY A 102 -9.99 -0.91 1.90
N GLY A 103 -8.70 -0.65 1.81
CA GLY A 103 -7.87 -1.01 0.68
C GLY A 103 -7.77 0.11 -0.37
N VAL A 104 -6.72 0.03 -1.17
CA VAL A 104 -6.54 0.94 -2.30
C VAL A 104 -7.68 0.71 -3.28
N LYS A 105 -8.40 1.78 -3.61
CA LYS A 105 -9.46 1.77 -4.62
C LYS A 105 -8.87 1.99 -6.00
N LEU A 106 -8.13 3.09 -6.13
CA LEU A 106 -7.45 3.48 -7.37
C LEU A 106 -5.98 3.76 -7.09
N THR A 107 -5.13 3.32 -8.01
CA THR A 107 -3.77 3.83 -8.16
C THR A 107 -3.77 4.64 -9.45
N ILE A 108 -3.34 5.89 -9.38
CA ILE A 108 -3.17 6.74 -10.55
C ILE A 108 -1.67 6.97 -10.72
N LYS A 109 -1.11 6.63 -11.88
CA LYS A 109 0.30 6.84 -12.21
C LYS A 109 0.37 7.65 -13.49
N ASP A 110 1.01 8.81 -13.45
CA ASP A 110 1.14 9.73 -14.59
C ASP A 110 -0.21 10.05 -15.25
N GLY A 111 -1.29 10.10 -14.45
CA GLY A 111 -2.66 10.32 -14.93
C GLY A 111 -3.38 9.07 -15.46
N ILE A 112 -2.69 7.92 -15.58
CA ILE A 112 -3.30 6.64 -15.95
C ILE A 112 -3.95 6.02 -14.71
N VAL A 113 -5.24 5.73 -14.81
CA VAL A 113 -6.04 5.20 -13.71
C VAL A 113 -6.04 3.67 -13.73
N TYR A 114 -5.66 3.07 -12.60
CA TYR A 114 -5.72 1.64 -12.35
C TYR A 114 -6.74 1.34 -11.26
N ASP A 115 -7.78 0.57 -11.58
CA ASP A 115 -8.73 0.06 -10.59
C ASP A 115 -8.11 -1.15 -9.87
N ALA A 116 -7.76 -0.96 -8.60
CA ALA A 116 -7.09 -1.99 -7.81
C ALA A 116 -7.99 -3.22 -7.56
N ARG A 117 -9.31 -3.04 -7.46
CA ARG A 117 -10.26 -4.15 -7.26
C ARG A 117 -10.41 -4.97 -8.54
N ALA A 118 -10.48 -4.31 -9.69
CA ALA A 118 -10.50 -4.97 -10.98
C ALA A 118 -9.20 -5.77 -11.21
N LEU A 119 -8.04 -5.18 -10.90
CA LEU A 119 -6.75 -5.88 -11.00
C LEU A 119 -6.70 -7.13 -10.11
N LEU A 120 -7.15 -7.05 -8.86
CA LEU A 120 -7.23 -8.21 -7.97
C LEU A 120 -8.17 -9.29 -8.50
N SER A 121 -9.32 -8.90 -9.08
CA SER A 121 -10.26 -9.83 -9.71
C SER A 121 -9.63 -10.54 -10.91
N ASN A 122 -8.89 -9.81 -11.76
CA ASN A 122 -8.19 -10.37 -12.91
C ASN A 122 -7.12 -11.37 -12.48
N VAL A 123 -6.31 -11.05 -11.48
CA VAL A 123 -5.31 -11.97 -10.91
C VAL A 123 -6.00 -13.22 -10.35
N ARG A 124 -7.12 -13.08 -9.64
CA ARG A 124 -7.90 -14.23 -9.17
C ARG A 124 -8.33 -15.12 -10.34
N ALA A 125 -8.87 -14.54 -11.41
CA ALA A 125 -9.28 -15.31 -12.59
C ALA A 125 -8.11 -16.05 -13.24
N MET A 126 -6.94 -15.40 -13.36
CA MET A 126 -5.71 -16.00 -13.89
C MET A 126 -5.25 -17.18 -13.03
N VAL A 127 -5.25 -17.02 -11.70
CA VAL A 127 -4.86 -18.09 -10.76
C VAL A 127 -5.83 -19.27 -10.85
N GLU A 128 -7.14 -19.02 -10.91
CA GLU A 128 -8.14 -20.09 -11.03
C GLU A 128 -8.03 -20.82 -12.37
N GLN A 129 -7.74 -20.11 -13.47
CA GLN A 129 -7.45 -20.74 -14.74
C GLN A 129 -6.20 -21.63 -14.68
N ALA A 130 -5.10 -21.11 -14.13
CA ALA A 130 -3.85 -21.86 -14.01
C ALA A 130 -4.00 -23.11 -13.12
N LYS A 131 -4.83 -23.06 -12.07
CA LYS A 131 -5.17 -24.22 -11.24
C LYS A 131 -5.92 -25.29 -12.04
N ARG A 132 -6.95 -24.89 -12.81
CA ARG A 132 -7.72 -25.82 -13.66
C ARG A 132 -6.83 -26.52 -14.69
N GLU A 133 -5.97 -25.76 -15.37
CA GLU A 133 -5.03 -26.30 -16.37
C GLU A 133 -4.03 -27.30 -15.76
N ARG A 134 -3.72 -27.16 -14.48
CA ARG A 134 -2.82 -28.05 -13.74
C ARG A 134 -3.52 -29.16 -12.96
N GLY A 135 -4.86 -29.24 -13.04
CA GLY A 135 -5.65 -30.21 -12.26
C GLY A 135 -5.56 -30.01 -10.74
N ILE A 136 -5.26 -28.79 -10.27
CA ILE A 136 -5.14 -28.47 -8.84
C ILE A 136 -6.53 -28.08 -8.31
N GLU A 137 -7.25 -29.04 -7.75
CA GLU A 137 -8.57 -28.81 -7.14
C GLU A 137 -8.47 -28.32 -5.68
N THR A 138 -7.42 -28.75 -4.97
CA THR A 138 -7.11 -28.35 -3.59
C THR A 138 -5.64 -28.03 -3.49
N LEU A 139 -5.33 -26.86 -2.91
CA LEU A 139 -3.97 -26.57 -2.47
C LEU A 139 -3.72 -27.44 -1.24
N ALA A 140 -2.86 -28.44 -1.36
CA ALA A 140 -2.28 -29.07 -0.17
C ALA A 140 -1.57 -27.93 0.59
N GLN A 141 -2.10 -27.58 1.77
CA GLN A 141 -1.33 -26.73 2.68
C GLN A 141 -0.03 -27.48 3.01
N PRO A 142 1.11 -26.78 3.06
CA PRO A 142 2.29 -27.35 3.72
C PRO A 142 2.00 -27.64 5.20
#